data_AF-A0A954YYQ1-F1
#
_entry.id   AF-A0A954YYQ1-F1
#
_cell.length_a   1.000
_cell.length_b   1.000
_cell.length_c   1.000
_cell.angle_alpha   90.00
_cell.angle_beta   90.00
_cell.angle_gamma   90.00
#
_symmetry.space_group_name_H-M   'P 1'
#
loop_
_entity.id
_entity.type
_entity.pdbx_description
1 polymer ?
#
loop_
_entity_poly.entity_id
_entity_poly.type
_entity_poly.pdbx_seq_one_letter_code
_entity_poly.pdbx_strand_id
1 'polypeptide(L)'
;NLLAVLALVPDFHAQQGNVFFEVMTKPFPNGSELSFGPYTSQPTKQRIPFRIMARQAKLKIYSSQAPSFWVLSALRAEIQKTGALR
;
A
#
# COMPACT_ATOMS: atom_id res chain seq x y z
N ASN A 1 16.78 0.05 12.12
CA ASN A 1 16.25 1.23 11.43
C ASN A 1 14.81 1.02 11.06
N LEU A 2 14.00 2.08 11.13
CA LEU A 2 12.65 2.09 10.58
C LEU A 2 12.73 2.28 9.06
N LEU A 3 11.72 1.79 8.35
CA LEU A 3 11.51 2.03 6.92
C LEU A 3 10.34 3.00 6.77
N ALA A 4 10.52 4.02 5.94
CA ALA A 4 9.46 4.91 5.51
C ALA A 4 8.93 4.41 4.16
N VAL A 5 7.67 3.99 4.12
CA VAL A 5 6.95 3.72 2.87
C VAL A 5 6.25 5.01 2.46
N LEU A 6 6.55 5.49 1.25
CA LEU A 6 6.11 6.81 0.73
C LEU A 6 5.02 6.71 -0.33
N ALA A 7 4.97 5.59 -1.04
CA ALA A 7 3.94 5.32 -2.02
C ALA A 7 3.86 3.84 -2.37
N LEU A 8 2.67 3.43 -2.81
CA LEU A 8 2.48 2.21 -3.59
C LEU A 8 2.10 2.59 -5.01
N VAL A 9 2.73 1.91 -5.96
CA VAL A 9 2.44 2.02 -7.39
C VAL A 9 2.05 0.62 -7.87
N PRO A 10 0.76 0.28 -7.80
CA PRO A 10 0.27 -0.96 -8.38
C PRO A 10 0.19 -0.85 -9.91
N ASP A 11 0.51 -1.95 -10.58
CA ASP A 11 0.35 -2.11 -12.01
C ASP A 11 -0.72 -3.19 -12.25
N PHE A 12 -1.91 -2.74 -12.65
CA PHE A 12 -3.06 -3.59 -12.87
C PHE A 12 -3.31 -3.79 -14.36
N HIS A 13 -3.48 -5.05 -14.75
CA HIS A 13 -4.02 -5.40 -16.05
C HIS A 13 -5.56 -5.47 -15.99
N ALA A 14 -6.22 -4.81 -16.94
CA ALA A 14 -7.67 -4.82 -17.12
C ALA A 14 -8.47 -4.46 -15.85
N GLN A 15 -8.01 -3.49 -15.05
CA GLN A 15 -8.72 -3.06 -13.86
C GLN A 15 -10.12 -2.51 -14.20
N GLN A 16 -11.14 -3.13 -13.62
CA GLN A 16 -12.52 -2.70 -13.61
C GLN A 16 -12.94 -2.46 -12.16
N GLY A 17 -13.46 -1.26 -11.90
CA GLY A 17 -13.87 -0.82 -10.58
C GLY A 17 -12.72 -0.45 -9.65
N ASN A 18 -13.09 -0.19 -8.39
CA ASN A 18 -12.17 0.27 -7.37
C ASN A 18 -11.41 -0.91 -6.75
N VAL A 19 -10.12 -0.72 -6.52
CA VAL A 19 -9.30 -1.63 -5.71
C VAL A 19 -8.83 -0.89 -4.48
N PHE A 20 -9.00 -1.51 -3.32
CA PHE A 20 -8.68 -0.94 -2.02
C PHE A 20 -7.39 -1.54 -1.47
N PHE A 21 -6.57 -0.67 -0.89
CA PHE A 21 -5.29 -1.00 -0.27
C PHE A 21 -5.34 -0.63 1.21
N GLU A 22 -5.02 -1.58 2.07
CA GLU A 22 -4.90 -1.38 3.51
C GLU A 22 -3.50 -1.81 3.94
N VAL A 23 -2.80 -0.92 4.64
CA VAL A 23 -1.43 -1.14 5.12
C VAL A 23 -1.47 -1.30 6.63
N MET A 24 -1.19 -2.51 7.10
CA MET A 24 -1.07 -2.82 8.52
C MET A 24 0.41 -2.81 8.89
N THR A 25 0.78 -2.16 9.99
CA THR A 25 2.18 -2.02 10.38
C THR A 25 2.42 -2.30 11.84
N LYS A 26 3.64 -2.73 12.16
CA LYS A 26 4.14 -2.89 13.52
C LYS A 26 5.43 -2.09 13.71
N PRO A 27 5.43 -1.07 14.59
CA PRO A 27 6.65 -0.33 14.95
C PRO A 27 7.64 -1.18 15.77
N PHE A 28 7.11 -2.14 16.54
CA PHE A 28 7.86 -3.07 17.38
C PHE A 28 7.40 -4.52 17.11
N PRO A 29 8.28 -5.53 17.16
CA PRO A 29 7.91 -6.92 16.84
C PRO A 29 6.76 -7.47 17.70
N ASN A 30 6.76 -7.14 18.99
CA ASN A 30 5.73 -7.53 19.95
C ASN A 30 4.68 -6.43 20.20
N GLY A 31 4.67 -5.37 19.39
CA GLY A 31 3.75 -4.25 19.52
C GLY A 31 2.38 -4.53 18.90
N SER A 32 1.42 -3.66 19.21
CA SER A 32 0.12 -3.63 18.54
C SER A 32 0.28 -3.30 17.04
N GLU A 33 -0.65 -3.84 16.25
CA GLU A 33 -0.74 -3.53 14.82
C GLU A 33 -1.51 -2.23 14.61
N LEU A 34 -1.00 -1.37 13.73
CA LEU A 34 -1.63 -0.13 13.31
C LEU A 34 -2.08 -0.26 11.85
N SER A 35 -3.36 -0.02 11.57
CA SER A 35 -3.90 -0.05 10.20
C SER A 35 -4.03 1.34 9.59
N PHE A 36 -3.72 1.45 8.31
CA PHE A 36 -3.80 2.68 7.51
C PHE A 36 -4.55 2.40 6.21
N GLY A 37 -5.51 3.27 5.88
CA GLY A 37 -6.38 3.13 4.70
C GLY A 37 -7.86 3.02 5.11
N PRO A 38 -8.73 2.54 4.19
CA PRO A 38 -8.41 2.03 2.86
C PRO A 38 -8.02 3.14 1.87
N TYR A 39 -6.95 2.93 1.13
CA TYR A 39 -6.58 3.77 -0.01
C TYR A 39 -7.19 3.20 -1.29
N THR A 40 -7.71 4.07 -2.16
CA THR A 40 -8.39 3.64 -3.39
C THR A 40 -7.48 3.80 -4.61
N SER A 41 -7.36 2.72 -5.38
CA SER A 41 -6.87 2.70 -6.77
C SER A 41 -8.05 2.66 -7.73
N GLN A 42 -7.99 3.52 -8.73
CA GLN A 42 -8.93 3.56 -9.85
C GLN A 42 -8.15 3.31 -11.13
N PRO A 43 -8.78 2.90 -12.24
CA PRO A 43 -8.06 2.62 -13.49
C PRO A 43 -7.15 3.77 -13.97
N THR A 44 -7.49 5.02 -13.63
CA THR A 44 -6.70 6.21 -13.96
C THR A 44 -5.65 6.59 -12.90
N LYS A 45 -5.70 5.98 -11.71
CA LYS A 45 -4.86 6.35 -10.55
C LYS A 45 -3.87 5.24 -10.23
N GLN A 46 -2.67 5.39 -10.80
CA GLN A 46 -1.61 4.39 -10.67
C GLN A 46 -0.69 4.60 -9.47
N ARG A 47 -0.73 5.77 -8.81
CA ARG A 47 0.11 6.07 -7.65
C ARG A 47 -0.74 6.41 -6.43
N ILE A 48 -0.45 5.70 -5.33
CA ILE A 48 -1.09 5.89 -4.03
C ILE A 48 -0.03 6.46 -3.07
N PRO A 49 0.03 7.80 -2.88
CA PRO A 49 0.97 8.40 -1.94
C PRO A 49 0.48 8.23 -0.50
N PHE A 50 1.37 7.83 0.40
CA PHE A 50 1.13 7.83 1.84
C PHE A 50 2.46 7.76 2.57
N ARG A 51 2.56 8.28 3.79
CA ARG A 51 3.78 8.20 4.59
C ARG A 51 3.54 7.36 5.82
N ILE A 52 4.14 6.17 5.86
CA ILE A 52 4.08 5.27 7.02
C ILE A 52 5.48 4.87 7.41
N MET A 53 5.79 4.92 8.71
CA MET A 53 7.08 4.50 9.27
C MET A 53 6.92 3.27 10.14
N ALA A 54 7.56 2.16 9.77
CA ALA A 54 7.45 0.91 10.51
C ALA A 54 8.66 0.00 10.32
N ARG A 55 8.74 -1.06 11.13
CA ARG A 55 9.71 -2.16 10.94
C ARG A 55 9.12 -3.28 10.10
N GLN A 56 7.83 -3.51 10.24
CA GLN A 56 7.07 -4.52 9.50
C GLN A 56 5.83 -3.87 8.91
N ALA A 57 5.51 -4.25 7.67
CA ALA A 57 4.30 -3.84 6.98
C ALA A 57 3.68 -5.06 6.30
N LYS A 58 2.35 -5.16 6.39
CA LYS A 58 1.52 -6.13 5.71
C LYS A 58 0.57 -5.36 4.82
N LEU A 59 0.46 -5.80 3.57
CA LEU A 59 -0.45 -5.21 2.60
C LEU A 59 -1.65 -6.11 2.40
N LYS A 60 -2.85 -5.52 2.41
CA LYS A 60 -4.09 -6.16 2.00
C LYS A 60 -4.65 -5.41 0.79
N ILE A 61 -4.95 -6.17 -0.26
CA ILE A 61 -5.50 -5.65 -1.52
C ILE A 61 -6.83 -6.36 -1.75
N TYR A 62 -7.91 -5.62 -1.93
CA TYR A 62 -9.25 -6.19 -2.09
C TYR A 62 -10.18 -5.29 -2.90
N SER A 63 -11.26 -5.87 -3.41
CA SER A 63 -12.41 -5.12 -3.94
C SER A 63 -13.64 -5.45 -3.11
N SER A 64 -14.52 -4.46 -2.94
CA SER A 64 -15.77 -4.61 -2.17
C SER A 64 -17.02 -4.20 -2.96
N GLN A 65 -16.87 -3.81 -4.24
CA GLN A 65 -17.94 -3.30 -5.09
C GLN A 65 -17.81 -3.85 -6.51
N ALA A 66 -18.93 -4.17 -7.16
CA ALA A 66 -18.98 -4.59 -8.56
C ALA A 66 -19.04 -3.36 -9.50
N PRO A 67 -18.52 -3.46 -10.75
CA PRO A 67 -17.72 -4.57 -11.28
C PRO A 67 -16.34 -4.63 -10.61
N SER A 68 -15.84 -5.83 -10.30
CA SER A 68 -14.54 -6.05 -9.67
C SER A 68 -13.75 -7.10 -10.44
N PHE A 69 -13.03 -6.66 -11.48
CA PHE A 69 -12.12 -7.50 -12.22
C PHE A 69 -10.76 -6.81 -12.27
N TRP A 70 -9.70 -7.48 -11.83
CA TRP A 70 -8.35 -6.95 -11.92
C TRP A 70 -7.35 -8.08 -11.78
N VAL A 71 -6.23 -7.95 -12.49
CA VAL A 71 -5.05 -8.78 -12.29
C VAL A 71 -3.91 -7.87 -11.88
N LEU A 72 -3.32 -8.12 -10.72
CA LEU A 72 -2.14 -7.38 -10.27
C LEU A 72 -0.90 -8.00 -10.90
N SER A 73 -0.31 -7.30 -11.88
CA SER A 73 0.87 -7.78 -12.58
C SER A 73 2.15 -7.48 -11.80
N ALA A 74 2.28 -6.26 -11.30
CA ALA A 74 3.40 -5.85 -10.46
C ALA A 74 2.96 -4.88 -9.37
N LEU A 75 3.66 -4.92 -8.25
CA LEU A 75 3.49 -3.94 -7.18
C LEU A 75 4.85 -3.34 -6.85
N ARG A 76 4.95 -2.02 -6.94
CA ARG A 76 6.16 -1.28 -6.56
C ARG A 76 5.87 -0.45 -5.32
N ALA A 77 6.82 -0.43 -4.39
CA ALA A 77 6.75 0.36 -3.18
C ALA A 77 7.95 1.32 -3.15
N GLU A 78 7.67 2.59 -2.89
CA GLU A 78 8.72 3.57 -2.63
C GLU A 78 9.10 3.50 -1.16
N ILE A 79 10.25 2.89 -0.86
CA ILE A 79 10.71 2.64 0.51
C ILE A 79 12.06 3.31 0.74
N GLN A 80 12.17 4.06 1.83
CA GLN A 80 13.40 4.71 2.24
C GLN A 80 13.78 4.31 3.66
N LYS A 81 15.08 4.21 3.94
CA LYS A 81 15.57 4.04 5.32
C LYS A 81 15.41 5.35 6.07
N THR A 82 14.79 5.31 7.25
CA THR A 82 14.71 6.48 8.12
C THR A 82 16.13 6.93 8.48
N GLY A 83 16.48 8.17 8.10
CA GLY A 83 17.83 8.74 8.26
C GLY A 83 18.64 8.92 6.96
N ALA A 84 18.18 8.40 5.81
CA ALA A 84 18.78 8.67 4.50
C ALA A 84 18.28 9.99 3.85
N LEU A 85 17.28 10.63 4.46
CA LEU A 85 16.86 11.99 4.15
C LEU A 85 17.70 12.96 5.00
N ARG A 86 18.94 13.19 4.59
CA ARG A 86 19.74 14.32 5.04
C ARG A 86 20.52 14.89 3.88
#